data_AF-A0A7J4R5G8-F1
#
_entry.id   AF-A0A7J4R5G8-F1
#
_cell.length_a   1.000
_cell.length_b   1.000
_cell.length_c   1.000
_cell.angle_alpha   90.00
_cell.angle_beta   90.00
_cell.angle_gamma   90.00
#
_symmetry.space_group_name_H-M   'P 1'
#
loop_
_entity.id
_entity.type
_entity.pdbx_description
1 polymer ?
#
loop_
_entity_poly.entity_id
_entity_poly.type
_entity_poly.pdbx_seq_one_letter_code
_entity_poly.pdbx_strand_id
1 'polypeptide(L)'
;MSDDSKFNSNVDESVSPSKIRSRNKRRILGFLSEGRSTVGEIASATGIRVPHASAEIRRLRNATLVDSDMPAGSRGAKLHLTEAGWLAIKSDELALASEALPISREEGNYCILFRDG
;
A
#
# COMPACT_ATOMS: atom_id res chain seq x y z
N MET A 1 -31.26 13.00 31.15
CA MET A 1 -31.01 13.15 29.70
C MET A 1 -29.60 12.64 29.47
N SER A 2 -29.48 11.38 29.04
CA SER A 2 -28.19 10.77 28.71
C SER A 2 -28.30 10.35 27.26
N ASP A 3 -27.56 11.06 26.40
CA ASP A 3 -27.59 10.87 24.95
C ASP A 3 -26.51 9.83 24.60
N ASP A 4 -26.91 8.55 24.61
CA ASP A 4 -26.06 7.44 24.18
C ASP A 4 -25.87 7.52 22.66
N SER A 5 -24.82 8.22 22.26
CA SER A 5 -24.36 8.29 20.89
C SER A 5 -23.92 6.89 20.44
N LYS A 6 -24.81 6.19 19.73
CA LYS A 6 -24.51 4.91 19.10
C LYS A 6 -23.43 5.13 18.03
N PHE A 7 -22.20 4.73 18.34
CA PHE A 7 -21.19 4.50 17.32
C PHE A 7 -21.70 3.39 16.40
N ASN A 8 -22.18 3.76 15.21
CA ASN A 8 -22.46 2.79 14.15
C ASN A 8 -21.12 2.19 13.69
N SER A 9 -20.74 1.07 14.30
CA SER A 9 -19.73 0.17 13.78
C SER A 9 -20.29 -0.56 12.56
N ASN A 10 -20.42 0.13 11.42
CA ASN A 10 -20.47 -0.55 10.13
C ASN A 10 -19.04 -0.95 9.78
N VAL A 11 -18.56 -2.00 10.41
CA VAL A 11 -17.34 -2.72 10.01
C VAL A 11 -17.83 -4.10 9.58
N ASP A 12 -17.31 -4.56 8.44
CA ASP A 12 -17.65 -5.80 7.72
C ASP A 12 -18.76 -5.69 6.68
N GLU A 13 -18.64 -4.72 5.78
CA GLU A 13 -18.96 -5.04 4.38
C GLU A 13 -17.87 -6.00 3.89
N SER A 14 -18.28 -7.18 3.42
CA SER A 14 -17.48 -8.33 3.01
C SER A 14 -16.62 -8.05 1.77
N VAL A 15 -15.76 -7.05 1.84
CA VAL A 15 -14.78 -6.76 0.80
C VAL A 15 -13.70 -7.84 0.91
N SER A 16 -13.78 -8.80 -0.02
CA SER A 16 -12.70 -9.77 -0.20
C SER A 16 -11.38 -9.02 -0.37
N PRO A 17 -10.35 -9.35 0.44
CA PRO A 17 -9.08 -8.65 0.41
C PRO A 17 -8.49 -8.62 -1.01
N SER A 18 -8.16 -7.42 -1.49
CA SER A 18 -7.69 -7.23 -2.86
C SER A 18 -6.17 -7.31 -2.92
N LYS A 19 -5.66 -8.31 -3.64
CA LYS A 19 -4.21 -8.50 -3.85
C LYS A 19 -3.66 -7.58 -4.95
N ILE A 20 -2.60 -6.84 -4.63
CA ILE A 20 -1.82 -6.06 -5.58
C ILE A 20 -1.04 -7.02 -6.49
N ARG A 21 -1.42 -7.10 -7.77
CA ARG A 21 -0.74 -7.98 -8.73
C ARG A 21 0.53 -7.38 -9.35
N SER A 22 0.63 -6.06 -9.41
CA SER A 22 1.80 -5.36 -9.98
C SER A 22 2.94 -5.29 -8.98
N ARG A 23 4.10 -5.85 -9.34
CA ARG A 23 5.34 -5.80 -8.53
C ARG A 23 5.79 -4.36 -8.29
N ASN A 24 5.78 -3.52 -9.32
CA ASN A 24 6.20 -2.12 -9.22
C ASN A 24 5.24 -1.31 -8.34
N LYS A 25 3.92 -1.55 -8.47
CA LYS A 25 2.91 -0.96 -7.59
C LYS A 25 3.17 -1.33 -6.13
N ARG A 26 3.36 -2.62 -5.83
CA ARG A 26 3.61 -3.08 -4.47
C ARG A 26 4.86 -2.44 -3.88
N ARG A 27 5.99 -2.44 -4.61
CA ARG A 27 7.25 -1.82 -4.16
C ARG A 27 7.11 -0.34 -3.85
N ILE A 28 6.49 0.42 -4.76
CA ILE A 28 6.33 1.87 -4.57
C ILE A 28 5.40 2.17 -3.38
N LEU A 29 4.29 1.45 -3.25
CA LEU A 29 3.36 1.63 -2.13
C LEU A 29 3.99 1.19 -0.80
N GLY A 30 4.72 0.06 -0.79
CA GLY A 30 5.46 -0.44 0.37
C GLY A 30 6.48 0.58 0.87
N PHE A 31 7.33 1.09 -0.02
CA PHE A 31 8.30 2.13 0.33
C PHE A 31 7.63 3.42 0.83
N LEU A 32 6.55 3.88 0.18
CA LEU A 32 5.81 5.07 0.62
C LEU A 32 5.06 4.86 1.96
N SER A 33 4.89 3.61 2.41
CA SER A 33 4.34 3.34 3.73
C SER A 33 5.35 3.62 4.86
N GLU A 34 6.64 3.71 4.55
CA GLU A 34 7.68 4.08 5.52
C GLU A 34 7.81 5.60 5.67
N GLY A 35 7.38 6.38 4.67
CA GLY A 35 7.40 7.83 4.74
C GLY A 35 7.22 8.53 3.40
N ARG A 36 7.30 9.87 3.44
CA ARG A 36 7.19 10.72 2.24
C ARG A 36 8.52 10.81 1.52
N SER A 37 8.50 10.74 0.19
CA SER A 37 9.74 10.72 -0.59
C SER A 37 9.55 11.24 -2.02
N THR A 38 10.63 11.65 -2.67
CA THR A 38 10.61 12.12 -4.07
C THR A 38 10.60 10.98 -5.08
N VAL A 39 10.19 11.25 -6.32
CA VAL A 39 10.21 10.25 -7.42
C VAL A 39 11.60 9.60 -7.59
N GLY A 40 12.67 10.39 -7.47
CA GLY A 40 14.04 9.90 -7.65
C GLY A 40 14.50 8.99 -6.53
N GLU A 41 14.17 9.35 -5.28
CA GLU A 41 14.44 8.52 -4.11
C GLU A 41 13.67 7.20 -4.17
N ILE A 42 12.39 7.24 -4.52
CA ILE A 42 11.56 6.03 -4.72
C ILE A 42 12.16 5.12 -5.80
N ALA A 43 12.55 5.70 -6.95
CA ALA A 43 13.18 4.96 -8.05
C ALA A 43 14.48 4.28 -7.60
N SER A 44 15.31 5.00 -6.82
CA SER A 44 16.56 4.46 -6.28
C SER A 44 16.31 3.34 -5.27
N ALA A 45 15.39 3.53 -4.31
CA ALA A 45 15.10 2.56 -3.26
C ALA A 45 14.46 1.27 -3.82
N THR A 46 13.51 1.41 -4.74
CA THR A 46 12.79 0.26 -5.32
C THR A 46 13.55 -0.45 -6.45
N GLY A 47 14.67 0.12 -6.88
CA GLY A 47 15.46 -0.35 -8.03
C GLY A 47 14.76 -0.19 -9.39
N ILE A 48 13.70 0.63 -9.46
CA ILE A 48 12.93 0.89 -10.68
C ILE A 48 13.57 2.07 -11.42
N ARG A 49 13.88 1.91 -12.71
CA ARG A 49 14.40 3.05 -13.50
C ARG A 49 13.40 4.21 -13.50
N VAL A 50 13.91 5.44 -13.36
CA VAL A 50 13.11 6.68 -13.21
C VAL A 50 11.97 6.81 -14.22
N PRO A 51 12.10 6.50 -15.53
CA PRO A 51 10.98 6.59 -16.47
C PRO A 51 9.81 5.66 -16.11
N HIS A 52 10.11 4.43 -15.66
CA HIS A 52 9.09 3.46 -15.26
C HIS A 52 8.49 3.79 -13.89
N ALA A 53 9.31 4.27 -12.94
CA ALA A 53 8.82 4.74 -11.66
C ALA A 53 7.86 5.93 -11.84
N SER A 54 8.22 6.88 -12.70
CA SER A 54 7.39 8.05 -13.01
C SER A 54 6.06 7.65 -13.66
N ALA A 55 6.08 6.71 -14.61
CA ALA A 55 4.88 6.17 -15.23
C ALA A 55 3.98 5.45 -14.21
N GLU A 56 4.56 4.63 -13.33
CA GLU A 56 3.80 3.94 -12.29
C GLU A 56 3.20 4.92 -11.29
N ILE A 57 3.97 5.90 -10.81
CA ILE A 57 3.49 6.95 -9.91
C ILE A 57 2.34 7.74 -10.54
N ARG A 58 2.41 8.03 -11.85
CA ARG A 58 1.30 8.66 -12.57
C ARG A 58 0.05 7.78 -12.55
N ARG A 59 0.18 6.47 -12.76
CA ARG A 59 -0.93 5.51 -12.62
C ARG A 59 -1.49 5.46 -11.20
N LEU A 60 -0.64 5.48 -10.18
CA LEU A 60 -1.06 5.49 -8.78
C LEU A 60 -1.80 6.77 -8.39
N ARG A 61 -1.38 7.93 -8.92
CA ARG A 61 -2.09 9.20 -8.76
C ARG A 61 -3.46 9.17 -9.43
N ASN A 62 -3.54 8.67 -10.66
CA ASN A 62 -4.82 8.51 -11.36
C ASN A 62 -5.77 7.55 -10.62
N ALA A 63 -5.21 6.56 -9.91
CA ALA A 63 -5.95 5.63 -9.05
C ALA A 63 -6.17 6.17 -7.62
N THR A 64 -5.88 7.45 -7.35
CA THR A 64 -6.02 8.14 -6.07
C THR A 64 -5.32 7.46 -4.88
N LEU A 65 -4.29 6.63 -5.13
CA LEU A 65 -3.54 5.91 -4.09
C LEU A 65 -2.37 6.72 -3.52
N VAL A 66 -1.86 7.68 -4.29
CA VAL A 66 -0.70 8.49 -3.95
C VAL A 66 -1.01 9.94 -4.30
N ASP A 67 -0.56 10.87 -3.48
CA ASP A 67 -0.61 12.31 -3.74
C ASP A 67 0.74 12.97 -3.48
N SER A 68 0.90 14.24 -3.87
CA SER A 68 2.12 15.02 -3.65
C SER A 68 1.84 16.35 -2.95
N ASP A 69 2.81 16.80 -2.16
CA ASP A 69 2.80 18.11 -1.49
C ASP A 69 2.82 19.31 -2.44
N MET A 70 3.26 19.09 -3.68
CA MET A 70 3.35 20.08 -4.74
C MET A 70 2.67 19.59 -6.01
N PRO A 71 2.34 20.51 -6.95
CA PRO A 71 1.80 20.13 -8.25
C PRO A 71 2.68 19.13 -9.00
N ALA A 72 2.04 18.33 -9.86
CA ALA A 72 2.74 17.36 -10.68
C ALA A 72 3.82 18.03 -11.56
N GLY A 73 5.04 17.49 -11.52
CA GLY A 73 6.17 18.00 -12.29
C GLY A 73 7.02 19.05 -11.57
N SER A 74 6.60 19.48 -10.37
CA SER A 74 7.42 20.31 -9.50
C SER A 74 8.66 19.54 -9.04
N ARG A 75 9.83 20.17 -9.18
CA ARG A 75 11.10 19.59 -8.72
C ARG A 75 11.08 19.48 -7.20
N GLY A 76 11.40 18.30 -6.68
CA GLY A 76 11.43 18.04 -5.24
C GLY A 76 10.07 17.71 -4.61
N ALA A 77 9.01 17.50 -5.40
CA ALA A 77 7.71 17.09 -4.88
C ALA A 77 7.82 15.77 -4.11
N LYS A 78 7.40 15.79 -2.85
CA LYS A 78 7.34 14.61 -2.00
C LYS A 78 5.98 13.96 -2.13
N LEU A 79 6.01 12.68 -2.45
CA LEU A 79 4.87 11.82 -2.59
C LEU A 79 4.55 11.16 -1.25
N HIS A 80 3.26 10.94 -1.00
CA HIS A 80 2.78 10.22 0.16
C HIS A 80 1.56 9.38 -0.20
N LEU A 81 1.28 8.35 0.59
CA LEU A 81 0.05 7.60 0.48
C LEU A 81 -1.15 8.47 0.85
N THR A 82 -2.23 8.30 0.10
CA THR A 82 -3.57 8.76 0.51
C THR A 82 -4.20 7.72 1.43
N GLU A 83 -5.36 8.02 2.01
CA GLU A 83 -6.16 7.04 2.76
C GLU A 83 -6.47 5.79 1.92
N ALA A 84 -6.86 5.97 0.65
CA ALA A 84 -7.09 4.86 -0.28
C ALA A 84 -5.80 4.04 -0.54
N GLY A 85 -4.64 4.70 -0.59
CA GLY A 85 -3.34 4.04 -0.68
C GLY A 85 -3.06 3.14 0.53
N TRP A 86 -3.30 3.64 1.73
CA TRP A 86 -3.15 2.86 2.97
C TRP A 86 -4.10 1.67 3.01
N LEU A 87 -5.37 1.86 2.63
CA LEU A 87 -6.35 0.78 2.57
C LEU A 87 -5.96 -0.28 1.53
N ALA A 88 -5.38 0.13 0.40
CA ALA A 88 -4.90 -0.79 -0.63
C ALA A 88 -3.73 -1.66 -0.11
N ILE A 89 -2.82 -1.12 0.70
CA ILE A 89 -1.75 -1.90 1.33
C ILE A 89 -2.34 -2.85 2.37
N LYS A 90 -3.21 -2.36 3.25
CA LYS A 90 -3.84 -3.17 4.30
C LYS A 90 -4.63 -4.34 3.73
N SER A 91 -5.35 -4.12 2.63
CA SER A 91 -6.08 -5.19 1.93
C SER A 91 -5.17 -6.18 1.20
N ASP A 92 -4.03 -5.75 0.65
CA ASP A 92 -3.01 -6.66 0.08
C ASP A 92 -2.38 -7.53 1.16
N GLU A 93 -2.02 -6.95 2.30
CA GLU A 93 -1.45 -7.67 3.45
C GLU A 93 -2.44 -8.71 4.00
N LEU A 94 -3.72 -8.35 4.11
CA LEU A 94 -4.77 -9.30 4.54
C LEU A 94 -4.98 -10.41 3.50
N ALA A 95 -4.94 -10.09 2.21
CA ALA A 95 -5.04 -11.08 1.14
C ALA A 95 -3.88 -12.10 1.22
N LEU A 96 -2.65 -11.62 1.37
CA LEU A 96 -1.46 -12.48 1.50
C LEU A 96 -1.52 -13.35 2.76
N ALA A 97 -1.94 -12.78 3.90
CA ALA A 97 -2.10 -13.54 5.15
C ALA A 97 -3.18 -14.63 5.03
N SER A 98 -4.28 -14.34 4.31
CA SER A 98 -5.35 -15.31 4.08
C SER A 98 -4.92 -16.48 3.19
N GLU A 99 -4.03 -16.24 2.21
CA GLU A 99 -3.47 -17.28 1.35
C GLU A 99 -2.49 -18.21 2.10
N ALA A 100 -1.88 -17.73 3.20
CA ALA A 100 -0.97 -18.52 4.01
C ALA A 100 -1.68 -19.48 4.98
N LEU A 101 -3.02 -19.47 5.02
CA LEU A 101 -3.82 -20.34 5.86
C LEU A 101 -4.32 -21.57 5.07
N PRO A 102 -4.40 -22.76 5.72
CA PRO A 102 -3.98 -23.03 7.09
C PRO A 102 -2.46 -23.13 7.22
N ILE A 103 -1.90 -22.56 8.28
CA ILE A 103 -0.51 -22.82 8.66
C ILE A 103 -0.43 -24.31 9.03
N SER A 104 0.37 -25.09 8.28
CA SER A 104 0.58 -26.50 8.57
C SER A 104 1.04 -26.64 10.03
N ARG A 105 0.24 -27.32 10.85
CA ARG A 105 0.53 -27.58 12.27
C ARG A 105 1.47 -28.78 12.47
N GLU A 106 1.97 -29.36 11.38
CA GLU A 106 2.96 -30.42 11.47
C GLU A 106 4.28 -29.85 12.01
N GLU A 107 4.88 -30.57 12.95
CA GLU A 107 6.03 -30.14 13.74
C GLU A 107 7.17 -29.61 12.85
N GLY A 108 7.45 -28.30 12.93
CA GLY A 108 8.60 -27.65 12.28
C GLY A 108 8.30 -26.80 11.04
N ASN A 109 7.04 -26.68 10.59
CA ASN A 109 6.70 -25.81 9.46
C ASN A 109 6.44 -24.35 9.92
N TYR A 110 7.44 -23.48 9.74
CA TYR A 110 7.29 -22.04 9.98
C TYR A 110 6.97 -21.31 8.67
N CYS A 111 5.98 -20.41 8.67
CA CYS A 111 5.72 -19.50 7.57
C CYS A 111 6.34 -18.13 7.88
N ILE A 112 7.25 -17.65 7.03
CA ILE A 112 7.81 -16.30 7.13
C ILE A 112 6.99 -15.39 6.21
N LEU A 113 6.19 -14.51 6.81
CA LEU A 113 5.56 -13.41 6.09
C LEU A 113 6.55 -12.25 6.02
N PHE A 114 7.18 -12.07 4.86
CA PHE A 114 8.12 -10.98 4.62
C PHE A 114 7.43 -9.83 3.88
N ARG A 115 7.63 -8.60 4.36
CA ARG A 115 7.24 -7.38 3.65
C ARG A 115 8.40 -7.01 2.74
N ASP A 116 8.20 -7.12 1.42
CA ASP A 116 9.16 -6.59 0.45
C ASP A 116 9.36 -5.09 0.73
N GLY A 117 10.59 -4.71 1.13
CA GLY A 117 11.04 -3.32 1.19
C GLY A 117 11.23 -2.70 -0.19
#